data_AF-A0A4Q5D7F3-F1
#
_entry.id   AF-A0A4Q5D7F3-F1
#
_cell.length_a   1.000
_cell.length_b   1.000
_cell.length_c   1.000
_cell.angle_alpha   90.00
_cell.angle_beta   90.00
_cell.angle_gamma   90.00
#
_symmetry.space_group_name_H-M   'P 1'
#
loop_
_entity.id
_entity.type
_entity.pdbx_description
1 polymer ?
#
loop_
_entity_poly.entity_id
_entity_poly.type
_entity_poly.pdbx_seq_one_letter_code
_entity_poly.pdbx_strand_id
1 'polypeptide(L)'
;MNMINKGIPYFPTPANFFDEEVMELLEAKFGVLASYMVMRLLCKIYKEGYYISWGKEQNLIFVRKVGGGIKEDMMEKIVDLLLEKGFFHKETYEKHGILTSEQIQRVWFEATTRRKIDFSQLPYLLETKQRKRIHKDELNKENANIFPTQEEVSSENVDISRQTKLKETKLNTEEEEISDASFEIPGYAYNQATHNINGLIESLERHKVTNLKERQTILRLSDYGRKGTQVWKLLSNTAWSKIGAPGKYIIAALASGRK
;
A
#
# COMPACT_ATOMS: atom_id res chain seq x y z
N MET A 1 -25.69 -11.30 -13.12
CA MET A 1 -24.64 -12.01 -12.38
C MET A 1 -24.16 -11.11 -11.25
N ASN A 2 -24.38 -11.46 -9.97
CA ASN A 2 -23.69 -10.79 -8.87
C ASN A 2 -22.20 -11.05 -9.03
N MET A 3 -21.38 -10.02 -9.23
CA MET A 3 -19.92 -10.18 -9.25
C MET A 3 -19.46 -10.53 -7.84
N ILE A 4 -19.25 -11.83 -7.60
CA ILE A 4 -18.78 -12.40 -6.32
C ILE A 4 -17.39 -11.83 -5.99
N ASN A 5 -16.61 -11.45 -7.01
CA ASN A 5 -15.24 -10.94 -6.88
C ASN A 5 -15.22 -9.43 -7.10
N LYS A 6 -15.34 -8.67 -6.01
CA LYS A 6 -15.13 -7.21 -6.09
C LYS A 6 -13.64 -6.92 -6.10
N GLY A 7 -13.18 -6.17 -7.10
CA GLY A 7 -11.80 -5.68 -7.15
C GLY A 7 -11.40 -4.81 -5.96
N ILE A 8 -10.13 -4.44 -5.93
CA ILE A 8 -9.52 -3.56 -4.94
C ILE A 8 -9.06 -2.25 -5.61
N PRO A 9 -9.17 -1.10 -4.93
CA PRO A 9 -8.83 0.20 -5.53
C PRO A 9 -7.31 0.42 -5.65
N TYR A 10 -6.52 -0.33 -4.89
CA TYR A 10 -5.06 -0.33 -4.90
C TYR A 10 -4.56 -1.71 -4.47
N PHE A 11 -3.33 -2.05 -4.85
CA PHE A 11 -2.63 -3.24 -4.40
C PHE A 11 -1.20 -2.89 -4.04
N PRO A 12 -0.60 -3.55 -3.03
CA PRO A 12 0.82 -3.41 -2.74
C PRO A 12 1.66 -4.04 -3.85
N THR A 13 2.74 -3.36 -4.23
CA THR A 13 3.75 -3.84 -5.17
C THR A 13 5.12 -3.72 -4.49
N PRO A 14 5.98 -4.76 -4.54
CA PRO A 14 7.34 -4.66 -4.03
C PRO A 14 8.11 -3.50 -4.68
N ALA A 15 8.96 -2.82 -3.91
CA ALA A 15 9.75 -1.70 -4.43
C ALA A 15 10.75 -2.14 -5.52
N ASN A 16 11.23 -3.38 -5.42
CA ASN A 16 12.15 -4.03 -6.36
C ASN A 16 11.42 -4.78 -7.50
N PHE A 17 10.14 -4.51 -7.75
CA PHE A 17 9.36 -5.23 -8.76
C PHE A 17 10.04 -5.27 -10.13
N PHE A 18 10.61 -4.15 -10.57
CA PHE A 18 11.28 -4.05 -11.87
C PHE A 18 12.65 -4.74 -11.90
N ASP A 19 13.23 -5.01 -10.74
CA ASP A 19 14.53 -5.68 -10.56
C ASP A 19 14.38 -7.19 -10.32
N GLU A 20 13.15 -7.73 -10.34
CA GLU A 20 12.92 -9.16 -10.24
C GLU A 20 13.39 -9.87 -11.52
N GLU A 21 14.02 -11.04 -11.38
CA GLU A 21 14.59 -11.82 -12.49
C GLU A 21 13.62 -11.99 -13.68
N VAL A 22 12.33 -12.19 -13.40
CA VAL A 22 11.30 -12.34 -14.42
C VAL A 22 11.06 -11.03 -15.18
N MET A 23 11.06 -9.88 -14.49
CA MET A 23 10.91 -8.57 -15.12
C MET A 23 12.17 -8.19 -15.91
N GLU A 24 13.36 -8.40 -15.34
CA GLU A 24 14.63 -8.16 -16.06
C GLU A 24 14.71 -9.01 -17.33
N LEU A 25 14.32 -10.29 -17.27
CA LEU A 25 14.30 -11.17 -18.43
C LEU A 25 13.28 -10.73 -19.49
N LEU A 26 12.10 -10.27 -19.07
CA LEU A 26 11.09 -9.70 -19.97
C LEU A 26 11.64 -8.47 -20.68
N GLU A 27 12.25 -7.54 -19.95
CA GLU A 27 12.82 -6.33 -20.52
C GLU A 27 13.99 -6.65 -21.46
N ALA A 28 14.83 -7.63 -21.13
CA ALA A 28 15.90 -8.10 -22.01
C ALA A 28 15.38 -8.67 -23.34
N LYS A 29 14.25 -9.40 -23.32
CA LYS A 29 13.67 -10.02 -24.52
C LYS A 29 12.80 -9.09 -25.36
N PHE A 30 12.06 -8.20 -24.71
CA PHE A 30 10.95 -7.47 -25.31
C PHE A 30 11.04 -5.94 -25.11
N GLY A 31 12.05 -5.46 -24.37
CA GLY A 31 12.23 -4.06 -24.03
C GLY A 31 11.40 -3.61 -22.82
N VAL A 32 11.67 -2.38 -22.35
CA VAL A 32 11.07 -1.78 -21.14
C VAL A 32 9.54 -1.72 -21.16
N LEU A 33 8.92 -1.72 -22.35
CA LEU A 33 7.46 -1.78 -22.46
C LEU A 33 6.86 -3.07 -21.91
N ALA A 34 7.65 -4.16 -21.81
CA ALA A 34 7.17 -5.43 -21.31
C ALA A 34 6.84 -5.40 -19.82
N SER A 35 7.72 -4.85 -18.97
CA SER A 35 7.44 -4.68 -17.53
C SER A 35 6.25 -3.75 -17.28
N TYR A 36 6.12 -2.70 -18.09
CA TYR A 36 4.94 -1.84 -18.10
C TYR A 36 3.65 -2.62 -18.44
N MET A 37 3.69 -3.57 -19.39
CA MET A 37 2.54 -4.44 -19.68
C MET A 37 2.18 -5.32 -18.49
N VAL A 38 3.17 -5.89 -17.80
CA VAL A 38 2.91 -6.71 -16.60
C VAL A 38 2.24 -5.88 -15.51
N MET A 39 2.73 -4.66 -15.27
CA MET A 39 2.11 -3.76 -14.29
C MET A 39 0.64 -3.44 -14.68
N ARG A 40 0.37 -3.19 -15.97
CA ARG A 40 -0.99 -2.95 -16.48
C ARG A 40 -1.88 -4.19 -16.34
N LEU A 41 -1.34 -5.39 -16.52
CA LEU A 41 -2.04 -6.66 -16.28
C LEU A 41 -2.43 -6.80 -14.81
N LEU A 42 -1.48 -6.60 -13.88
CA LEU A 42 -1.76 -6.65 -12.45
C LEU A 42 -2.86 -5.66 -12.05
N CYS A 43 -2.80 -4.42 -12.54
CA CYS A 43 -3.85 -3.43 -12.35
C CYS A 43 -5.23 -3.93 -12.82
N LYS A 44 -5.31 -4.57 -14.01
CA LYS A 44 -6.56 -5.14 -14.52
C LYS A 44 -7.05 -6.28 -13.63
N ILE A 45 -6.15 -7.16 -13.20
CA ILE A 45 -6.48 -8.29 -12.32
C ILE A 45 -7.06 -7.80 -11.00
N TYR A 46 -6.37 -6.92 -10.30
CA TYR A 46 -6.84 -6.42 -9.02
C TYR A 46 -8.08 -5.54 -9.10
N LYS A 47 -8.30 -4.85 -10.23
CA LYS A 47 -9.55 -4.12 -10.48
C LYS A 47 -10.76 -5.05 -10.64
N GLU A 48 -10.55 -6.28 -11.10
CA GLU A 48 -11.60 -7.28 -11.34
C GLU A 48 -11.69 -8.33 -10.22
N GLY A 49 -10.68 -8.44 -9.36
CA GLY A 49 -10.65 -9.38 -8.24
C GLY A 49 -9.25 -9.94 -8.01
N TYR A 50 -9.12 -11.25 -8.14
CA TYR A 50 -7.87 -12.01 -7.98
C TYR A 50 -7.51 -12.85 -9.21
N TYR A 51 -8.29 -12.72 -10.29
CA TYR A 51 -8.02 -13.30 -11.60
C TYR A 51 -8.75 -12.52 -12.68
N ILE A 52 -8.37 -12.73 -13.93
CA ILE A 52 -9.14 -12.31 -15.12
C ILE A 52 -9.20 -13.43 -16.13
N SER A 53 -10.28 -13.50 -16.88
CA SER A 53 -10.29 -14.27 -18.13
C SER A 53 -9.31 -13.67 -19.12
N TRP A 54 -8.56 -14.53 -19.79
CA TRP A 54 -7.53 -14.15 -20.73
C TRP A 54 -7.50 -15.07 -21.93
N GLY A 55 -7.48 -14.47 -23.11
CA GLY A 55 -7.48 -15.13 -24.40
C GLY A 55 -7.30 -14.08 -25.49
N LYS A 56 -7.37 -14.50 -26.76
CA LYS A 56 -7.06 -13.64 -27.92
C LYS A 56 -7.85 -12.32 -27.93
N GLU A 57 -9.16 -12.39 -27.68
CA GLU A 57 -10.02 -11.20 -27.66
C GLU A 57 -9.67 -10.23 -26.53
N GLN A 58 -9.40 -10.75 -25.32
CA GLN A 58 -9.02 -9.92 -24.17
C GLN A 58 -7.64 -9.31 -24.36
N ASN A 59 -6.70 -10.06 -24.95
CA ASN A 59 -5.38 -9.56 -25.33
C ASN A 59 -5.52 -8.37 -26.30
N LEU A 60 -6.25 -8.54 -27.40
CA LEU A 60 -6.49 -7.48 -28.38
C LEU A 60 -7.12 -6.22 -27.74
N ILE A 61 -8.15 -6.38 -26.91
CA ILE A 61 -8.79 -5.25 -26.21
C ILE A 61 -7.80 -4.57 -25.24
N PHE A 62 -7.00 -5.36 -24.54
CA PHE A 62 -6.01 -4.86 -23.58
C PHE A 62 -4.94 -4.04 -24.28
N VAL A 63 -4.30 -4.58 -25.33
CA VAL A 63 -3.24 -3.90 -26.09
C VAL A 63 -3.76 -2.57 -26.67
N ARG A 64 -4.96 -2.56 -27.27
CA ARG A 64 -5.58 -1.32 -27.77
C ARG A 64 -5.84 -0.29 -26.68
N LYS A 65 -6.26 -0.72 -25.48
CA LYS A 65 -6.50 0.18 -24.33
C LYS A 65 -5.22 0.72 -23.71
N VAL A 66 -4.12 -0.04 -23.78
CA VAL A 66 -2.84 0.40 -23.25
C VAL A 66 -2.18 1.41 -24.19
N GLY A 67 -2.30 1.21 -25.51
CA GLY A 67 -1.66 2.06 -26.51
C GLY A 67 -0.14 1.87 -26.55
N GLY A 68 0.56 2.76 -27.26
CA GLY A 68 2.04 2.76 -27.29
C GLY A 68 2.69 1.86 -28.34
N GLY A 69 1.98 1.48 -29.41
CA GLY A 69 2.56 0.76 -30.55
C GLY A 69 2.84 -0.73 -30.31
N ILE A 70 2.31 -1.29 -29.22
CA ILE A 70 2.47 -2.71 -28.87
C ILE A 70 1.60 -3.55 -29.79
N LYS A 71 2.18 -4.63 -30.31
CA LYS A 71 1.47 -5.60 -31.15
C LYS A 71 0.89 -6.72 -30.30
N GLU A 72 -0.20 -7.32 -30.77
CA GLU A 72 -0.84 -8.47 -30.11
C GLU A 72 0.12 -9.64 -29.92
N ASP A 73 0.96 -9.93 -30.92
CA ASP A 73 1.92 -11.04 -30.90
C ASP A 73 3.00 -10.86 -29.82
N MET A 74 3.38 -9.62 -29.53
CA MET A 74 4.31 -9.30 -28.44
C MET A 74 3.67 -9.59 -27.08
N MET A 75 2.40 -9.24 -26.90
CA MET A 75 1.68 -9.49 -25.66
C MET A 75 1.44 -10.98 -25.41
N GLU A 76 1.17 -11.76 -26.47
CA GLU A 76 1.11 -13.22 -26.37
C GLU A 76 2.43 -13.79 -25.85
N LYS A 77 3.56 -13.40 -26.45
CA LYS A 77 4.91 -13.84 -26.03
C LYS A 77 5.25 -13.44 -24.60
N ILE A 78 4.81 -12.26 -24.14
CA ILE A 78 4.98 -11.81 -22.75
C ILE A 78 4.22 -12.74 -21.80
N VAL A 79 2.95 -13.03 -22.10
CA VAL A 79 2.12 -13.90 -21.26
C VAL A 79 2.67 -15.33 -21.24
N ASP A 80 3.13 -15.85 -22.38
CA ASP A 80 3.75 -17.16 -22.48
C ASP A 80 5.00 -17.26 -21.59
N LEU A 81 5.87 -16.24 -21.60
CA LEU A 81 7.04 -16.21 -20.73
C LEU A 81 6.66 -16.11 -19.24
N LEU A 82 5.64 -15.33 -18.90
CA LEU A 82 5.15 -15.21 -17.52
C LEU A 82 4.58 -16.54 -17.00
N LEU A 83 3.94 -17.33 -17.88
CA LEU A 83 3.48 -18.69 -17.55
C LEU A 83 4.66 -19.66 -17.41
N GLU A 84 5.65 -19.59 -18.31
CA GLU A 84 6.85 -20.41 -18.27
C GLU A 84 7.66 -20.18 -16.98
N LYS A 85 7.77 -18.93 -16.55
CA LYS A 85 8.52 -18.53 -15.34
C LYS A 85 7.71 -18.64 -14.05
N GLY A 86 6.48 -19.15 -14.10
CA GLY A 86 5.64 -19.36 -12.92
C GLY A 86 5.12 -18.08 -12.27
N PHE A 87 5.21 -16.93 -12.96
CA PHE A 87 4.58 -15.69 -12.49
C PHE A 87 3.06 -15.83 -12.48
N PHE A 88 2.51 -16.48 -13.50
CA PHE A 88 1.13 -16.94 -13.54
C PHE A 88 1.04 -18.46 -13.37
N HIS A 89 -0.03 -18.93 -12.74
CA HIS A 89 -0.27 -20.35 -12.53
C HIS A 89 -0.66 -21.04 -13.83
N LYS A 90 0.30 -21.75 -14.44
CA LYS A 90 0.18 -22.35 -15.77
C LYS A 90 -1.02 -23.29 -15.91
N GLU A 91 -1.19 -24.23 -14.98
CA GLU A 91 -2.27 -25.22 -15.08
C GLU A 91 -3.67 -24.59 -15.06
N THR A 92 -3.85 -23.51 -14.29
CA THR A 92 -5.12 -22.79 -14.22
C THR A 92 -5.38 -21.98 -15.48
N TYR A 93 -4.33 -21.41 -16.07
CA TYR A 93 -4.44 -20.76 -17.37
C TYR A 93 -4.84 -21.77 -18.46
N GLU A 94 -4.17 -22.91 -18.53
CA GLU A 94 -4.46 -23.95 -19.54
C GLU A 94 -5.88 -24.54 -19.38
N LYS A 95 -6.30 -24.79 -18.14
CA LYS A 95 -7.60 -25.42 -17.85
C LYS A 95 -8.79 -24.46 -17.97
N HIS A 96 -8.60 -23.18 -17.65
CA HIS A 96 -9.70 -22.23 -17.48
C HIS A 96 -9.56 -20.94 -18.30
N GLY A 97 -8.43 -20.72 -18.97
CA GLY A 97 -8.18 -19.50 -19.73
C GLY A 97 -8.18 -18.26 -18.83
N ILE A 98 -7.56 -18.34 -17.65
CA ILE A 98 -7.49 -17.22 -16.70
C ILE A 98 -6.06 -16.92 -16.26
N LEU A 99 -5.76 -15.66 -15.99
CA LEU A 99 -4.51 -15.23 -15.37
C LEU A 99 -4.72 -15.01 -13.88
N THR A 100 -3.98 -15.77 -13.06
CA THR A 100 -3.92 -15.68 -11.60
C THR A 100 -2.62 -16.32 -11.10
N SER A 101 -2.27 -16.12 -9.83
CA SER A 101 -1.14 -16.78 -9.15
C SER A 101 -1.38 -16.81 -7.64
N GLU A 102 -0.62 -17.64 -6.92
CA GLU A 102 -0.75 -17.72 -5.46
C GLU A 102 -0.53 -16.35 -4.80
N GLN A 103 0.46 -15.60 -5.29
CA GLN A 103 0.78 -14.26 -4.81
C GLN A 103 -0.35 -13.27 -5.10
N ILE A 104 -0.94 -13.31 -6.31
CA ILE A 104 -2.07 -12.46 -6.66
C ILE A 104 -3.26 -12.73 -5.74
N GLN A 105 -3.60 -14.01 -5.56
CA GLN A 105 -4.70 -14.40 -4.68
C GLN A 105 -4.43 -13.97 -3.25
N ARG A 106 -3.22 -14.19 -2.73
CA ARG A 106 -2.81 -13.78 -1.38
C ARG A 106 -2.99 -12.28 -1.16
N VAL A 107 -2.47 -11.45 -2.07
CA VAL A 107 -2.58 -9.99 -1.98
C VAL A 107 -4.04 -9.54 -1.98
N TRP A 108 -4.86 -10.13 -2.85
CA TRP A 108 -6.29 -9.81 -2.88
C TRP A 108 -6.99 -10.23 -1.59
N PHE A 109 -6.68 -11.41 -1.05
CA PHE A 109 -7.24 -11.87 0.23
C PHE A 109 -6.88 -10.95 1.39
N GLU A 110 -5.60 -10.58 1.51
CA GLU A 110 -5.14 -9.65 2.53
C GLU A 110 -5.87 -8.30 2.41
N ALA A 111 -5.98 -7.76 1.20
CA ALA A 111 -6.69 -6.51 0.92
C ALA A 111 -8.21 -6.57 1.16
N THR A 112 -8.81 -7.77 1.12
CA THR A 112 -10.24 -7.97 1.27
C THR A 112 -10.68 -8.58 2.60
N THR A 113 -9.75 -8.84 3.53
CA THR A 113 -9.99 -9.43 4.87
C THR A 113 -11.17 -8.84 5.64
N ARG A 114 -11.42 -7.53 5.51
CA ARG A 114 -12.52 -6.81 6.22
C ARG A 114 -13.87 -6.87 5.51
N ARG A 115 -13.92 -7.40 4.28
CA ARG A 115 -15.15 -7.56 3.51
C ARG A 115 -15.85 -8.84 3.95
N LYS A 116 -17.19 -8.82 4.00
CA LYS A 116 -18.00 -10.03 4.20
C LYS A 116 -18.05 -10.79 2.87
N ILE A 117 -17.01 -11.57 2.58
CA ILE A 117 -16.90 -12.42 1.39
C ILE A 117 -17.12 -13.85 1.83
N ASP A 118 -17.98 -14.57 1.11
CA ASP A 118 -18.13 -16.01 1.27
C ASP A 118 -17.06 -16.71 0.42
N PHE A 119 -16.06 -17.28 1.09
CA PHE A 119 -14.93 -17.91 0.44
C PHE A 119 -15.30 -19.23 -0.25
N SER A 120 -16.36 -19.89 0.20
CA SER A 120 -16.83 -21.16 -0.40
C SER A 120 -17.34 -20.99 -1.83
N GLN A 121 -17.74 -19.76 -2.18
CA GLN A 121 -18.30 -19.41 -3.49
C GLN A 121 -17.24 -18.86 -4.45
N LEU A 122 -15.99 -18.73 -4.02
CA LEU A 122 -14.92 -18.17 -4.85
C LEU A 122 -14.39 -19.21 -5.83
N PRO A 123 -14.48 -18.98 -7.15
CA PRO A 123 -13.95 -19.91 -8.15
C PRO A 123 -12.42 -19.83 -8.24
N TYR A 124 -11.79 -20.86 -8.81
CA TYR A 124 -10.38 -20.85 -9.23
C TYR A 124 -9.35 -20.56 -8.13
N LEU A 125 -9.64 -20.95 -6.88
CA LEU A 125 -8.68 -20.85 -5.78
C LEU A 125 -7.53 -21.83 -6.00
N LEU A 126 -6.30 -21.34 -5.85
CA LEU A 126 -5.11 -22.19 -5.88
C LEU A 126 -4.94 -22.84 -4.50
N GLU A 127 -5.24 -24.13 -4.42
CA GLU A 127 -5.31 -24.88 -3.17
C GLU A 127 -3.93 -25.23 -2.61
N THR A 128 -3.67 -24.87 -1.34
CA THR A 128 -2.88 -25.62 -0.34
C THR A 128 -2.69 -24.84 0.98
N LYS A 129 -2.51 -23.51 0.92
CA LYS A 129 -2.34 -22.66 2.13
C LYS A 129 -3.50 -21.72 2.44
N GLN A 130 -4.24 -21.27 1.41
CA GLN A 130 -5.28 -20.26 1.58
C GLN A 130 -6.57 -20.85 2.15
N ARG A 131 -7.02 -22.03 1.72
CA ARG A 131 -8.17 -22.72 2.33
C ARG A 131 -7.96 -23.00 3.83
N LYS A 132 -6.76 -23.43 4.24
CA LYS A 132 -6.44 -23.66 5.66
C LYS A 132 -6.48 -22.37 6.50
N ARG A 133 -6.01 -21.25 5.94
CA ARG A 133 -6.05 -19.94 6.60
C ARG A 133 -7.47 -19.40 6.69
N ILE A 134 -8.27 -19.54 5.62
CA ILE A 134 -9.69 -19.18 5.57
C ILE A 134 -10.48 -19.97 6.62
N HIS A 135 -10.33 -21.30 6.66
CA HIS A 135 -10.98 -22.13 7.69
C HIS A 135 -10.56 -21.73 9.12
N LYS A 136 -9.28 -21.39 9.34
CA LYS A 136 -8.80 -20.93 10.67
C LYS A 136 -9.38 -19.58 11.07
N ASP A 137 -9.48 -18.63 10.14
CA ASP A 137 -10.06 -17.29 10.38
C ASP A 137 -11.59 -17.32 10.52
N GLU A 138 -12.30 -18.24 9.85
CA GLU A 138 -13.73 -18.48 10.01
C GLU A 138 -14.05 -19.14 11.37
N LEU A 139 -13.33 -20.19 11.77
CA LEU A 139 -13.45 -20.80 13.10
C LEU A 139 -13.17 -19.79 14.23
N ASN A 140 -12.18 -18.92 14.06
CA ASN A 140 -11.87 -17.88 15.04
C ASN A 140 -12.96 -16.79 15.15
N LYS A 141 -13.76 -16.59 14.11
CA LYS A 141 -14.90 -15.65 14.14
C LYS A 141 -16.14 -16.27 14.80
N GLU A 142 -16.39 -17.57 14.65
CA GLU A 142 -17.49 -18.27 15.32
C GLU A 142 -17.24 -18.43 16.82
N ASN A 143 -15.98 -18.61 17.24
CA ASN A 143 -15.62 -18.79 18.66
C ASN A 143 -15.56 -17.50 19.48
N ALA A 144 -15.74 -16.32 18.88
CA ALA A 144 -15.65 -15.02 19.58
C ALA A 144 -16.93 -14.62 20.34
N ASN A 145 -17.95 -15.49 20.41
CA ASN A 145 -19.26 -15.18 20.98
C ASN A 145 -19.59 -15.89 22.29
N ILE A 146 -18.59 -16.37 23.05
CA ILE A 146 -18.78 -16.82 24.44
C ILE A 146 -17.53 -16.43 25.26
N PHE A 147 -17.67 -15.47 26.17
CA PHE A 147 -16.76 -15.25 27.29
C PHE A 147 -17.46 -15.78 28.56
N PRO A 148 -16.74 -16.32 29.56
CA PRO A 148 -15.84 -15.51 30.39
C PRO A 148 -14.48 -16.11 30.79
N THR A 149 -13.53 -15.18 30.93
CA THR A 149 -12.41 -15.02 31.89
C THR A 149 -11.83 -16.25 32.63
N GLN A 150 -10.53 -16.53 32.46
CA GLN A 150 -9.46 -16.38 33.47
C GLN A 150 -8.08 -16.86 32.94
N GLU A 151 -7.02 -16.10 33.32
CA GLU A 151 -5.59 -16.39 33.58
C GLU A 151 -5.04 -17.81 33.30
N GLU A 152 -3.83 -18.09 32.78
CA GLU A 152 -2.49 -17.50 32.92
C GLU A 152 -1.55 -18.12 31.83
N VAL A 153 -0.55 -17.36 31.32
CA VAL A 153 0.87 -17.73 31.00
C VAL A 153 1.12 -18.88 29.99
N SER A 154 1.98 -18.85 28.95
CA SER A 154 3.08 -18.01 28.43
C SER A 154 3.41 -18.49 27.01
N SER A 155 3.98 -17.60 26.19
CA SER A 155 5.21 -17.78 25.38
C SER A 155 5.09 -17.16 23.98
N GLU A 156 5.89 -16.11 23.77
CA GLU A 156 6.67 -15.81 22.56
C GLU A 156 6.04 -16.11 21.19
N ASN A 157 5.64 -15.06 20.47
CA ASN A 157 6.43 -14.55 19.34
C ASN A 157 5.69 -13.44 18.60
N VAL A 158 6.42 -12.34 18.38
CA VAL A 158 6.51 -11.50 17.18
C VAL A 158 5.41 -11.73 16.13
N ASP A 159 4.51 -10.76 15.93
CA ASP A 159 4.59 -9.86 14.77
C ASP A 159 3.32 -8.98 14.64
N ILE A 160 3.60 -7.79 14.12
CA ILE A 160 2.80 -6.64 13.72
C ILE A 160 1.44 -7.00 13.12
N SER A 161 0.35 -6.48 13.71
CA SER A 161 -0.82 -5.95 12.96
C SER A 161 -1.91 -5.47 13.92
N ARG A 162 -2.13 -4.14 13.96
CA ARG A 162 -3.48 -3.55 13.98
C ARG A 162 -3.43 -2.02 13.94
N GLN A 163 -3.47 -1.47 12.73
CA GLN A 163 -4.18 -0.21 12.50
C GLN A 163 -5.66 -0.51 12.26
N THR A 164 -6.53 -0.09 13.19
CA THR A 164 -7.86 0.38 12.80
C THR A 164 -8.46 1.39 13.76
N LYS A 165 -8.71 2.58 13.18
CA LYS A 165 -9.92 3.40 13.28
C LYS A 165 -10.35 3.92 14.67
N LEU A 166 -10.03 5.20 14.85
CA LEU A 166 -10.92 6.28 15.31
C LEU A 166 -12.36 5.87 15.66
N LYS A 167 -12.69 6.04 16.95
CA LYS A 167 -13.91 6.71 17.37
C LYS A 167 -13.53 7.77 18.41
N GLU A 168 -13.93 9.00 18.14
CA GLU A 168 -13.90 10.10 19.09
C GLU A 168 -14.67 9.71 20.35
N THR A 169 -14.09 9.91 21.52
CA THR A 169 -14.59 10.85 22.52
C THR A 169 -13.73 10.84 23.79
N LYS A 170 -13.51 12.06 24.29
CA LYS A 170 -13.00 12.46 25.61
C LYS A 170 -11.49 12.41 25.83
N LEU A 171 -11.00 13.60 26.21
CA LEU A 171 -9.72 13.87 26.86
C LEU A 171 -9.36 12.71 27.80
N ASN A 172 -8.15 12.18 27.66
CA ASN A 172 -7.21 12.07 28.76
C ASN A 172 -5.79 12.12 28.19
N THR A 173 -5.04 13.07 28.72
CA THR A 173 -3.61 13.25 28.52
C THR A 173 -2.90 12.10 29.20
N GLU A 174 -2.40 11.12 28.44
CA GLU A 174 -1.45 10.15 28.96
C GLU A 174 -0.19 10.19 28.10
N GLU A 175 0.89 10.47 28.80
CA GLU A 175 2.23 10.71 28.34
C GLU A 175 2.84 9.37 27.89
N GLU A 176 2.85 9.10 26.58
CA GLU A 176 3.72 8.04 26.06
C GLU A 176 5.11 8.61 25.78
N GLU A 177 6.02 8.30 26.72
CA GLU A 177 7.45 8.23 26.51
C GLU A 177 7.73 7.34 25.30
N ILE A 178 8.13 7.94 24.20
CA ILE A 178 8.72 7.22 23.07
C ILE A 178 10.21 7.52 23.14
N SER A 179 10.92 6.51 23.62
CA SER A 179 12.37 6.37 23.55
C SER A 179 12.85 6.58 22.11
N ASP A 180 13.77 7.53 21.97
CA ASP A 180 14.91 7.70 21.05
C ASP A 180 15.07 6.76 19.82
N ALA A 181 13.99 6.40 19.13
CA ALA A 181 14.03 5.70 17.85
C ALA A 181 14.27 6.74 16.75
N SER A 182 15.39 6.59 16.05
CA SER A 182 15.83 7.47 14.97
C SER A 182 14.70 7.79 14.00
N PHE A 183 14.36 9.07 13.90
CA PHE A 183 13.33 9.56 12.98
C PHE A 183 13.76 9.36 11.52
N GLU A 184 13.20 8.37 10.83
CA GLU A 184 13.45 8.14 9.42
C GLU A 184 12.63 9.12 8.55
N ILE A 185 13.35 9.96 7.80
CA ILE A 185 12.77 10.84 6.78
C ILE A 185 12.50 10.01 5.52
N PRO A 186 11.29 10.03 4.94
CA PRO A 186 11.00 9.31 3.71
C PRO A 186 11.91 9.73 2.55
N GLY A 187 12.39 8.76 1.76
CA GLY A 187 13.33 8.99 0.66
C GLY A 187 12.90 10.07 -0.34
N TYR A 188 11.60 10.21 -0.59
CA TYR A 188 11.06 11.22 -1.51
C TYR A 188 11.28 12.67 -1.02
N ALA A 189 11.38 12.89 0.29
CA ALA A 189 11.54 14.21 0.88
C ALA A 189 12.94 14.81 0.64
N TYR A 190 13.91 13.99 0.22
CA TYR A 190 15.24 14.44 -0.17
C TYR A 190 15.30 15.05 -1.58
N ASN A 191 14.22 14.98 -2.36
CA ASN A 191 14.17 15.60 -3.69
C ASN A 191 14.16 17.14 -3.57
N GLN A 192 15.30 17.76 -3.84
CA GLN A 192 15.49 19.21 -3.74
C GLN A 192 14.67 20.02 -4.76
N ALA A 193 14.16 19.41 -5.83
CA ALA A 193 13.27 20.11 -6.77
C ALA A 193 11.92 20.41 -6.11
N THR A 194 11.39 19.45 -5.34
CA THR A 194 10.03 19.50 -4.78
C THR A 194 9.97 19.80 -3.28
N HIS A 195 11.04 19.54 -2.54
CA HIS A 195 11.13 19.70 -1.08
C HIS A 195 12.31 20.58 -0.68
N ASN A 196 12.21 21.20 0.49
CA ASN A 196 13.31 21.90 1.14
C ASN A 196 13.33 21.56 2.64
N ILE A 197 13.79 20.35 2.96
CA ILE A 197 13.81 19.86 4.33
C ILE A 197 14.80 20.63 5.21
N ASN A 198 15.99 20.93 4.68
CA ASN A 198 17.04 21.66 5.40
C ASN A 198 16.54 23.05 5.79
N GLY A 199 15.93 23.79 4.85
CA GLY A 199 15.37 25.11 5.13
C GLY A 199 14.23 25.09 6.15
N LEU A 200 13.46 23.99 6.22
CA LEU A 200 12.43 23.83 7.24
C LEU A 200 13.06 23.60 8.62
N ILE A 201 14.04 22.70 8.73
CA ILE A 201 14.75 22.41 9.98
C ILE A 201 15.44 23.69 10.50
N GLU A 202 16.17 24.40 9.65
CA GLU A 202 16.83 25.66 9.99
C GLU A 202 15.83 26.73 10.45
N SER A 203 14.65 26.80 9.82
CA SER A 203 13.59 27.74 10.24
C SER A 203 13.04 27.39 11.62
N LEU A 204 12.82 26.10 11.91
CA LEU A 204 12.37 25.65 13.23
C LEU A 204 13.40 25.94 14.32
N GLU A 205 14.68 25.78 14.00
CA GLU A 205 15.79 26.14 14.89
C GLU A 205 15.86 27.64 15.15
N ARG A 206 15.78 28.45 14.09
CA ARG A 206 15.75 29.91 14.17
C ARG A 206 14.62 30.42 15.06
N HIS A 207 13.46 29.78 15.01
CA HIS A 207 12.28 30.11 15.81
C HIS A 207 12.22 29.39 17.15
N LYS A 208 13.32 28.78 17.61
CA LYS A 208 13.46 28.14 18.92
C LYS A 208 12.44 27.03 19.19
N VAL A 209 12.02 26.31 18.15
CA VAL A 209 11.27 25.06 18.34
C VAL A 209 12.28 24.00 18.77
N THR A 210 12.44 23.77 20.07
CA THR A 210 13.47 22.85 20.62
C THR A 210 12.92 21.47 20.93
N ASN A 211 11.61 21.33 21.13
CA ASN A 211 10.99 20.05 21.45
C ASN A 211 11.04 19.11 20.24
N LEU A 212 11.66 17.93 20.43
CA LEU A 212 11.84 16.93 19.37
C LEU A 212 10.51 16.43 18.82
N LYS A 213 9.53 16.15 19.70
CA LYS A 213 8.19 15.69 19.29
C LYS A 213 7.48 16.77 18.46
N GLU A 214 7.65 18.05 18.81
CA GLU A 214 7.08 19.16 18.04
C GLU A 214 7.73 19.26 16.65
N ARG A 215 9.07 19.19 16.56
CA ARG A 215 9.78 19.19 15.27
C ARG A 215 9.32 18.05 14.36
N GLN A 216 9.26 16.84 14.90
CA GLN A 216 8.81 15.65 14.16
C GLN A 216 7.36 15.80 13.67
N THR A 217 6.49 16.34 14.52
CA THR A 217 5.09 16.58 14.17
C THR A 217 4.98 17.62 13.05
N ILE A 218 5.75 18.71 13.13
CA ILE A 218 5.77 19.75 12.09
C ILE A 218 6.30 19.19 10.76
N LEU A 219 7.38 18.41 10.79
CA LEU A 219 7.91 17.73 9.60
C LEU A 219 6.82 16.88 8.92
N ARG A 220 6.11 16.04 9.67
CA ARG A 220 5.01 15.22 9.12
C ARG A 220 3.83 16.07 8.60
N LEU A 221 3.43 17.11 9.34
CA LEU A 221 2.28 17.94 8.96
C LEU A 221 2.55 18.77 7.69
N SER A 222 3.81 19.16 7.49
CA SER A 222 4.29 19.97 6.37
C SER A 222 4.67 19.17 5.12
N ASP A 223 4.46 17.85 5.11
CA ASP A 223 5.00 16.94 4.09
C ASP A 223 6.52 17.14 3.92
N TYR A 224 7.25 17.10 5.04
CA TYR A 224 8.70 17.20 5.15
C TYR A 224 9.30 18.43 4.42
N GLY A 225 8.58 19.56 4.44
CA GLY A 225 9.05 20.78 3.80
C GLY A 225 8.80 20.84 2.29
N ARG A 226 7.79 20.14 1.78
CA ARG A 226 7.35 20.26 0.38
C ARG A 226 7.10 21.73 0.01
N LYS A 227 7.69 22.19 -1.09
CA LYS A 227 7.58 23.59 -1.55
C LYS A 227 6.13 23.92 -1.92
N GLY A 228 5.71 25.16 -1.65
CA GLY A 228 4.35 25.64 -1.93
C GLY A 228 3.28 25.23 -0.92
N THR A 229 3.63 24.46 0.12
CA THR A 229 2.70 24.11 1.22
C THR A 229 2.50 25.26 2.22
N GLN A 230 1.47 25.15 3.05
CA GLN A 230 1.08 26.16 4.03
C GLN A 230 2.18 26.47 5.07
N VAL A 231 3.07 25.52 5.35
CA VAL A 231 4.17 25.71 6.32
C VAL A 231 5.04 26.90 5.96
N TRP A 232 5.33 27.10 4.67
CA TRP A 232 6.23 28.15 4.21
C TRP A 232 5.58 29.52 4.34
N LYS A 233 4.28 29.61 4.03
CA LYS A 233 3.47 30.81 4.23
C LYS A 233 3.36 31.16 5.72
N LEU A 234 3.23 30.14 6.58
CA LEU A 234 3.17 30.34 8.02
C LEU A 234 4.52 30.86 8.55
N LEU A 235 5.62 30.24 8.13
CA LEU A 235 6.97 30.63 8.53
C LEU A 235 7.30 32.08 8.12
N SER A 236 6.88 32.50 6.93
CA SER A 236 7.13 33.86 6.44
C SER A 236 6.21 34.92 7.06
N ASN A 237 4.95 34.60 7.33
CA ASN A 237 3.94 35.61 7.67
C ASN A 237 3.67 35.74 9.18
N THR A 238 4.30 34.92 10.01
CA THR A 238 4.09 34.93 11.47
C THR A 238 5.01 35.95 12.14
N ALA A 239 4.43 36.79 13.01
CA ALA A 239 5.20 37.68 13.88
C ALA A 239 5.77 36.90 15.08
N TRP A 240 6.90 36.21 14.87
CA TRP A 240 7.51 35.28 15.84
C TRP A 240 7.83 35.89 17.21
N SER A 241 8.08 37.20 17.29
CA SER A 241 8.31 37.90 18.56
C SER A 241 7.11 37.89 19.51
N LYS A 242 5.89 37.66 18.98
CA LYS A 242 4.64 37.62 19.75
C LYS A 242 4.22 36.19 20.14
N ILE A 243 4.95 35.18 19.68
CA ILE A 243 4.57 33.77 19.87
C ILE A 243 5.42 33.16 21.00
N GLY A 244 4.80 32.89 22.14
CA GLY A 244 5.47 32.26 23.29
C GLY A 244 5.77 30.77 23.11
N ALA A 245 4.96 30.05 22.32
CA ALA A 245 5.14 28.62 22.04
C ALA A 245 5.14 28.34 20.51
N PRO A 246 6.27 28.58 19.82
CA PRO A 246 6.37 28.49 18.37
C PRO A 246 5.97 27.12 17.79
N GLY A 247 6.40 26.02 18.41
CA GLY A 247 6.11 24.68 17.91
C GLY A 247 4.63 24.33 17.96
N LYS A 248 3.99 24.53 19.12
CA LYS A 248 2.53 24.35 19.30
C LYS A 248 1.72 25.22 18.34
N TYR A 249 2.13 26.47 18.14
CA TYR A 249 1.48 27.39 17.21
C TYR A 249 1.51 26.86 15.77
N ILE A 250 2.68 26.42 15.30
CA ILE A 250 2.83 25.85 13.94
C ILE A 250 1.96 24.62 13.77
N ILE A 251 1.97 23.70 14.75
CA ILE A 251 1.17 22.46 14.72
C ILE A 251 -0.32 22.78 14.62
N ALA A 252 -0.81 23.69 15.47
CA ALA A 252 -2.22 24.08 15.46
C ALA A 252 -2.62 24.70 14.12
N ALA A 253 -1.81 25.61 13.58
CA ALA A 253 -2.10 26.27 12.31
C ALA A 253 -2.08 25.30 11.10
N LEU A 254 -1.13 24.36 11.07
CA LEU A 254 -1.07 23.32 10.03
C LEU A 254 -2.23 22.32 10.12
N ALA A 255 -2.68 21.98 11.33
CA ALA A 255 -3.85 21.12 11.53
C ALA A 255 -5.16 21.80 11.09
N SER A 256 -5.23 23.13 11.25
CA SER A 256 -6.41 23.94 10.91
C SER A 256 -6.60 24.13 9.40
N GLY A 257 -5.50 24.20 8.64
CA GLY A 257 -5.51 24.43 7.18
C GLY A 257 -5.84 23.20 6.32
N ARG A 258 -6.20 22.05 6.92
CA ARG A 258 -6.60 20.82 6.21
C ARG A 258 -8.13 20.65 6.06
N LYS A 259 -8.92 21.64 6.47
CA LYS A 259 -10.38 21.68 6.26
C LYS A 259 -10.76 22.29 4.92
#